data_AF-A0A937HBC6-F1
#
_entry.id   AF-A0A937HBC6-F1
#
_cell.length_a   1.000
_cell.length_b   1.000
_cell.length_c   1.000
_cell.angle_alpha   90.00
_cell.angle_beta   90.00
_cell.angle_gamma   90.00
#
_symmetry.space_group_name_H-M   'P 1'
#
loop_
_entity.id
_entity.type
_entity.pdbx_description
1 polymer ?
#
loop_
_entity_poly.entity_id
_entity_poly.type
_entity_poly.pdbx_seq_one_letter_code
_entity_poly.pdbx_strand_id
1 'polypeptide(L)'
;MLPVIALVGRPNVGKSTLFNQLTKSRDALVADYSGLTRDRKYGEGLCGEQRFMVIDTGGITGEEAGIDAAMAAQSLAAIDESDVVL
;
A
#
# COMPACT_ATOMS: atom_id res chain seq x y z
N MET A 1 14.97 -5.08 -9.26
CA MET A 1 13.90 -4.35 -8.55
C MET A 1 13.39 -5.26 -7.44
N LEU A 2 12.96 -4.68 -6.30
CA LEU A 2 12.30 -5.46 -5.26
C LEU A 2 10.88 -5.82 -5.73
N PRO A 3 10.36 -7.02 -5.43
CA PRO A 3 8.96 -7.35 -5.68
C PRO A 3 8.04 -6.36 -4.96
N VAL A 4 6.96 -5.93 -5.60
CA VAL A 4 6.00 -4.95 -5.07
C VAL A 4 4.65 -5.62 -4.80
N ILE A 5 4.16 -5.46 -3.58
CA ILE A 5 2.86 -5.99 -3.13
C ILE A 5 1.91 -4.82 -2.88
N ALA A 6 0.79 -4.73 -3.60
CA ALA A 6 -0.26 -3.76 -3.30
C ALA A 6 -1.33 -4.37 -2.39
N LEU A 7 -1.68 -3.66 -1.31
CA LEU A 7 -2.79 -4.02 -0.42
C LEU A 7 -4.03 -3.23 -0.83
N VAL A 8 -5.03 -3.91 -1.37
CA VAL A 8 -6.25 -3.29 -1.92
C VAL A 8 -7.49 -3.91 -1.30
N GLY A 9 -8.53 -3.10 -1.11
CA GLY A 9 -9.80 -3.60 -0.60
C GLY A 9 -10.65 -2.52 0.03
N ARG A 10 -11.80 -2.92 0.58
CA ARG A 10 -12.76 -1.99 1.19
C ARG A 10 -12.16 -1.13 2.31
N PRO A 11 -12.74 0.04 2.60
CA PRO A 11 -12.36 0.81 3.77
C PRO A 11 -12.42 -0.05 5.05
N ASN A 12 -11.47 0.17 5.97
CA ASN A 12 -11.44 -0.43 7.31
C ASN A 12 -11.31 -1.97 7.40
N VAL A 13 -10.96 -2.68 6.31
CA VAL A 13 -10.72 -4.15 6.34
C VAL A 13 -9.37 -4.57 6.94
N GLY A 14 -8.56 -3.61 7.43
CA GLY A 14 -7.29 -3.89 8.10
C GLY A 14 -6.03 -3.80 7.24
N LYS A 15 -6.10 -3.22 6.03
CA LYS A 15 -4.95 -3.05 5.11
C LYS A 15 -3.75 -2.38 5.77
N SER A 16 -3.94 -1.21 6.41
CA SER A 16 -2.88 -0.52 7.13
C SER A 16 -2.33 -1.30 8.32
N THR A 17 -3.14 -2.17 8.94
CA THR A 17 -2.67 -3.07 10.00
C THR A 17 -1.73 -4.12 9.43
N LEU A 18 -2.09 -4.73 8.29
CA LEU A 18 -1.25 -5.69 7.59
C LEU A 18 0.02 -5.03 7.07
N PHE A 19 -0.07 -3.85 6.45
CA PHE A 19 1.08 -3.03 6.04
C PHE A 19 2.07 -2.88 7.19
N ASN A 20 1.59 -2.42 8.35
CA ASN A 20 2.42 -2.22 9.53
C ASN A 20 3.01 -3.53 10.05
N GLN A 21 2.35 -4.69 9.88
CA GLN A 21 2.93 -5.98 10.26
C GLN A 21 4.02 -6.43 9.29
N LEU A 22 3.80 -6.25 7.99
CA LEU A 22 4.74 -6.66 6.94
C LEU A 22 6.03 -5.83 6.95
N THR A 23 5.92 -4.55 7.32
CA THR A 23 7.06 -3.61 7.31
C THR A 23 7.78 -3.52 8.66
N LYS A 24 7.30 -4.19 9.72
CA LYS A 24 7.79 -4.13 11.12
C LYS A 24 9.19 -4.73 11.38
N SER A 25 10.09 -4.69 10.39
CA SER A 25 11.50 -5.05 10.57
C SER A 25 12.31 -3.84 11.08
N ARG A 26 13.34 -4.11 11.90
CA ARG A 26 14.20 -3.05 12.50
C ARG A 26 14.93 -2.18 11.47
N ASP A 27 15.08 -2.67 10.24
CA ASP A 27 15.82 -2.03 9.15
C ASP A 27 14.90 -1.48 8.04
N ALA A 28 13.58 -1.58 8.19
CA ALA A 28 12.66 -0.98 7.24
C ALA A 28 12.69 0.53 7.42
N LEU A 29 13.53 1.18 6.61
CA LEU A 29 13.40 2.59 6.29
C LEU A 29 12.01 2.78 5.67
N VAL A 30 11.04 3.17 6.50
CA VAL A 30 9.81 3.80 6.02
C VAL A 30 10.27 5.00 5.23
N ALA A 31 10.08 4.98 3.92
CA ALA A 31 10.43 6.12 3.10
C ALA A 31 9.46 7.26 3.47
N ASP A 32 9.91 8.13 4.38
CA ASP A 32 9.24 9.36 4.77
C ASP A 32 9.29 10.36 3.60
N TYR A 33 8.50 10.09 2.57
CA TYR A 33 8.12 11.11 1.61
C TYR A 33 7.03 11.97 2.27
N SER A 34 7.46 13.10 2.85
CA SER A 34 6.54 14.06 3.46
C SER A 34 5.57 14.59 2.39
N GLY A 35 4.28 14.29 2.58
CA GLY A 35 3.19 14.56 1.62
C GLY A 35 2.13 13.46 1.54
N LEU A 36 2.39 12.28 2.11
CA LEU A 36 1.54 11.08 1.97
C LEU A 36 0.47 10.95 3.07
N THR A 37 -0.41 11.93 3.13
CA THR A 37 -1.77 11.71 3.65
C THR A 37 -2.76 12.13 2.59
N ARG A 38 -2.75 11.39 1.48
CA ARG A 38 -3.99 11.18 0.74
C ARG A 38 -4.07 9.88 -0.03
N ASP A 39 -3.00 9.21 -0.49
CA ASP A 39 -3.27 8.12 -1.46
C ASP A 39 -2.46 6.80 -1.42
N ARG A 40 -1.16 6.77 -1.11
CA ARG A 40 -0.41 5.50 -1.06
C ARG A 40 0.70 5.55 -0.02
N LYS A 41 0.88 4.50 0.79
CA LYS A 41 2.04 4.37 1.69
C LYS A 41 2.93 3.23 1.22
N TYR A 42 4.22 3.53 1.08
CA TYR A 42 5.22 2.54 0.71
C TYR A 42 6.01 2.13 1.94
N GLY A 43 6.35 0.86 2.02
CA GLY A 43 7.25 0.35 3.05
C GLY A 43 7.94 -0.92 2.61
N GLU A 44 9.14 -1.13 3.13
CA GLU A 44 9.92 -2.33 2.84
C GLU A 44 9.63 -3.41 3.89
N GLY A 45 9.40 -4.63 3.42
CA GLY A 45 9.24 -5.83 4.25
C GLY A 45 10.36 -6.84 3.99
N LEU A 46 10.53 -7.75 4.95
CA LEU A 46 11.50 -8.84 4.87
C LEU A 46 10.78 -10.17 5.14
N CYS A 47 10.85 -11.10 4.20
CA CYS A 47 10.34 -12.46 4.34
C CYS A 47 11.52 -13.44 4.21
N GLY A 48 11.99 -13.97 5.35
CA GLY A 48 13.26 -14.70 5.38
C GLY A 48 14.42 -13.77 5.02
N GLU A 49 15.11 -14.05 3.92
CA GLU A 49 16.18 -13.20 3.38
C GLU A 49 15.70 -12.29 2.23
N GLN A 50 14.45 -12.45 1.77
CA GLN A 50 13.92 -11.75 0.61
C GLN A 50 13.26 -10.43 1.02
N ARG A 51 13.77 -9.33 0.45
CA ARG A 51 13.19 -7.99 0.59
C ARG A 51 12.07 -7.78 -0.42
N PHE A 52 11.06 -7.02 -0.05
CA PHE A 52 9.94 -6.64 -0.91
C PHE A 52 9.41 -5.26 -0.51
N MET A 53 8.73 -4.59 -1.44
CA MET A 53 7.98 -3.37 -1.18
C MET A 53 6.51 -3.70 -0.97
N VAL A 54 5.86 -2.98 -0.07
CA VAL A 54 4.42 -3.02 0.15
C VAL A 54 3.84 -1.63 -0.07
N ILE A 55 2.71 -1.56 -0.77
CA ILE A 55 1.92 -0.36 -0.97
C ILE A 55 0.59 -0.52 -0.21
N ASP A 56 0.30 0.35 0.75
CA ASP A 56 -1.04 0.47 1.37
C ASP A 56 -1.84 1.54 0.62
N THR A 57 -3.03 1.17 0.13
CA THR A 57 -3.90 2.06 -0.64
C THR A 57 -5.12 2.52 0.16
N GLY A 58 -5.79 3.55 -0.36
CA GLY A 58 -7.14 3.92 0.08
C GLY A 58 -8.14 2.75 -0.03
N GLY A 59 -9.27 2.86 0.68
CA GLY A 59 -10.35 1.89 0.54
C GLY A 59 -11.17 2.12 -0.73
N ILE A 60 -11.49 1.05 -1.46
CA ILE A 60 -12.36 1.08 -2.64
C ILE A 60 -13.75 0.56 -2.24
N THR A 61 -14.80 1.32 -2.56
CA THR A 61 -16.21 0.96 -2.29
C THR A 61 -17.00 0.57 -3.54
N GLY A 62 -16.56 0.99 -4.73
CA GLY A 62 -17.25 0.83 -6.01
C GLY A 62 -18.30 1.91 -6.30
N GLU A 63 -18.50 2.87 -5.40
CA GLU A 63 -19.44 3.99 -5.52
C GLU A 63 -18.72 5.33 -5.34
N GLU A 64 -17.52 5.45 -5.91
CA GLU A 64 -16.66 6.59 -5.63
C GLU A 64 -17.12 7.87 -6.34
N ALA A 65 -17.34 8.93 -5.56
CA ALA A 65 -17.62 10.29 -6.06
C ALA A 65 -16.71 11.32 -5.37
N GLY A 66 -16.30 12.35 -6.11
CA GLY A 66 -15.46 13.42 -5.57
C GLY A 66 -14.09 12.90 -5.07
N ILE A 67 -13.78 13.07 -3.79
CA ILE A 67 -12.49 12.66 -3.19
C ILE A 67 -12.29 11.16 -3.30
N ASP A 68 -13.35 10.37 -3.17
CA ASP A 68 -13.26 8.91 -3.22
C ASP A 68 -12.80 8.42 -4.60
N ALA A 69 -13.14 9.15 -5.68
CA ALA A 69 -12.72 8.78 -7.03
C ALA A 69 -11.21 8.94 -7.23
N ALA A 70 -10.61 9.94 -6.58
CA ALA A 70 -9.15 10.11 -6.56
C ALA A 70 -8.47 8.96 -5.78
N MET A 71 -9.07 8.52 -4.67
CA MET A 71 -8.59 7.37 -3.88
C MET A 71 -8.63 6.06 -4.69
N ALA A 72 -9.70 5.86 -5.45
CA ALA A 72 -9.84 4.71 -6.35
C ALA A 72 -8.77 4.74 -7.46
N ALA A 73 -8.55 5.89 -8.10
CA ALA A 73 -7.50 6.04 -9.12
C ALA A 73 -6.11 5.71 -8.58
N GLN A 74 -5.85 6.00 -7.31
CA GLN A 74 -4.55 5.75 -6.68
C GLN A 74 -4.38 4.30 -6.29
N SER A 75 -5.47 3.64 -5.89
CA SER A 75 -5.48 2.20 -5.69
C SER A 75 -5.27 1.45 -7.01
N LEU A 76 -5.87 1.92 -8.10
CA LEU A 76 -5.63 1.39 -9.46
C LEU A 76 -4.17 1.57 -9.89
N ALA A 77 -3.58 2.75 -9.64
CA ALA A 77 -2.17 2.98 -9.92
C ALA A 77 -1.23 2.06 -9.11
N ALA A 78 -1.60 1.73 -7.87
CA ALA A 78 -0.84 0.75 -7.07
C ALA A 78 -0.94 -0.66 -7.64
N ILE A 79 -2.10 -1.06 -8.16
CA ILE A 79 -2.29 -2.36 -8.83
C ILE A 79 -1.36 -2.45 -10.04
N ASP A 80 -1.34 -1.43 -10.90
CA ASP A 80 -0.50 -1.40 -12.10
C ASP A 80 1.01 -1.41 -11.78
N GLU A 81 1.41 -0.81 -10.65
CA GLU A 81 2.80 -0.80 -10.17
C GLU A 81 3.23 -2.13 -9.51
N SER A 82 2.27 -2.93 -9.05
CA SER A 82 2.54 -4.11 -8.23
C SER A 82 2.79 -5.38 -9.04
N ASP A 83 3.69 -6.23 -8.53
CA ASP A 83 3.87 -7.58 -9.04
C ASP A 83 2.76 -8.52 -8.50
N VAL A 84 2.22 -8.22 -7.31
CA VAL A 84 1.16 -8.98 -6.64
C VAL A 84 0.17 -8.04 -5.94
N VAL A 85 -1.12 -8.34 -6.06
CA VAL A 85 -2.21 -7.66 -5.34
C VAL A 85 -2.79 -8.58 -4.27
N LEU A 86 -2.99 -8.04 -3.06
CA LEU A 86 -3.63 -8.70 -1.91
C LEU A 86 -4.90 -7.97 -1.49
#